data_AF-B1J3U2-F1
#
_entry.id   AF-B1J3U2-F1
#
_cell.length_a   1.000
_cell.length_b   1.000
_cell.length_c   1.000
_cell.angle_alpha   90.00
_cell.angle_beta   90.00
_cell.angle_gamma   90.00
#
_symmetry.space_group_name_H-M   'P 1'
#
loop_
_entity.id
_entity.type
_entity.pdbx_description
1 polymer ?
#
loop_
_entity_poly.entity_id
_entity_poly.type
_entity_poly.pdbx_seq_one_letter_code
_entity_poly.pdbx_strand_id
1 'polypeptide(L)'
;MFKLPRLLPVLLLALCLPAHANWHLDGESSRLSFVTGKNGDTAEVHRFLVLHGTVDRKGAAGLRIEMDSVSSGIPLRDERMREDLFEVGRFAEATVKAQLDLRPINDLADGAQIELRLPLTVTLHGQSHSYNALLLATRLDARRFQVVTLEPLILHAHDFGLLPGLETLRKFAKLKSINPTVPVNAVLIFNAR
;
A
#
# COMPACT_ATOMS: atom_id res chain seq x y z
N MET A 1 -52.12 -7.77 -53.80
CA MET A 1 -51.58 -6.40 -53.97
C MET A 1 -51.88 -5.64 -52.68
N PHE A 2 -50.99 -5.21 -51.78
CA PHE A 2 -49.54 -5.03 -51.75
C PHE A 2 -49.06 -5.15 -50.27
N LYS A 3 -48.05 -6.00 -50.06
CA LYS A 3 -46.88 -5.98 -49.14
C LYS A 3 -47.02 -5.58 -47.66
N LEU A 4 -46.85 -6.58 -46.80
CA LEU A 4 -46.34 -6.50 -45.43
C LEU A 4 -44.85 -6.08 -45.45
N PRO A 5 -44.38 -5.08 -44.68
CA PRO A 5 -42.97 -4.79 -44.59
C PRO A 5 -42.30 -5.80 -43.64
N ARG A 6 -41.49 -6.69 -44.20
CA ARG A 6 -40.30 -7.25 -43.54
C ARG A 6 -39.20 -6.16 -43.54
N LEU A 7 -38.24 -6.29 -42.61
CA LEU A 7 -37.10 -5.40 -42.28
C LEU A 7 -37.45 -4.56 -41.04
N LEU A 8 -36.76 -4.62 -39.89
CA LEU A 8 -35.36 -4.95 -39.63
C LEU A 8 -35.19 -5.11 -38.09
N PRO A 9 -34.59 -6.20 -37.55
CA PRO A 9 -34.26 -6.26 -36.12
C PRO A 9 -32.91 -5.56 -35.93
N VAL A 10 -32.90 -4.24 -35.79
CA VAL A 10 -31.65 -3.51 -35.50
C VAL A 10 -31.94 -2.43 -34.47
N LEU A 11 -31.80 -2.79 -33.19
CA LEU A 11 -31.20 -1.89 -32.22
C LEU A 11 -30.76 -2.65 -30.96
N LEU A 12 -29.83 -3.59 -31.12
CA LEU A 12 -28.93 -3.93 -30.01
C LEU A 12 -27.74 -2.97 -30.11
N LEU A 13 -27.96 -1.68 -29.83
CA LEU A 13 -26.85 -0.80 -29.49
C LEU A 13 -26.38 -1.30 -28.12
N ALA A 14 -25.43 -2.24 -28.14
CA ALA A 14 -24.64 -2.54 -26.98
C ALA A 14 -24.01 -1.22 -26.55
N LEU A 15 -24.55 -0.63 -25.48
CA LEU A 15 -23.90 0.40 -24.71
C LEU A 15 -22.58 -0.22 -24.23
N CYS A 16 -21.53 -0.13 -25.06
CA CYS A 16 -20.16 -0.24 -24.61
C CYS A 16 -19.91 0.97 -23.72
N LEU A 17 -20.47 0.94 -22.51
CA LEU A 17 -20.04 1.83 -21.46
C LEU A 17 -18.53 1.64 -21.36
N PRO A 18 -17.73 2.71 -21.41
CA PRO A 18 -16.31 2.57 -21.15
C PRO A 18 -16.17 1.90 -19.77
N ALA A 19 -15.67 0.68 -19.77
CA ALA A 19 -15.22 0.01 -18.57
C ALA A 19 -13.98 0.78 -18.09
N HIS A 20 -14.19 1.92 -17.44
CA HIS A 20 -13.08 2.62 -16.81
C HIS A 20 -12.59 1.73 -15.67
N ALA A 21 -11.36 1.29 -15.79
CA ALA A 21 -10.77 0.32 -14.88
C ALA A 21 -10.57 0.94 -13.51
N ASN A 22 -10.91 0.18 -12.47
CA ASN A 22 -10.35 0.45 -11.15
C ASN A 22 -8.93 -0.15 -11.15
N TRP A 23 -8.02 0.53 -10.47
CA TRP A 23 -6.67 0.02 -10.31
C TRP A 23 -6.64 -0.93 -9.11
N HIS A 24 -6.03 -2.09 -9.28
CA HIS A 24 -5.84 -3.06 -8.22
C HIS A 24 -4.35 -3.36 -8.05
N LEU A 25 -3.89 -3.40 -6.80
CA LEU A 25 -2.53 -3.76 -6.48
C LEU A 25 -2.24 -5.21 -6.92
N ASP A 26 -1.12 -5.41 -7.59
CA ASP A 26 -0.52 -6.71 -7.79
C ASP A 26 0.39 -7.02 -6.59
N GLY A 27 -0.14 -7.78 -5.64
CA GLY A 27 0.58 -8.12 -4.39
C GLY A 27 1.89 -8.86 -4.63
N GLU A 28 1.95 -9.75 -5.63
CA GLU A 28 3.15 -10.54 -5.96
C GLU A 28 4.27 -9.68 -6.55
N SER A 29 3.89 -8.62 -7.27
CA SER A 29 4.85 -7.67 -7.86
C SER A 29 5.13 -6.46 -6.96
N SER A 30 4.53 -6.42 -5.75
CA SER A 30 4.61 -5.29 -4.83
C SER A 30 5.40 -5.64 -3.56
N ARG A 31 5.95 -4.62 -2.93
CA ARG A 31 6.71 -4.73 -1.69
C ARG A 31 6.49 -3.52 -0.80
N LEU A 32 6.18 -3.78 0.46
CA LEU A 32 6.27 -2.81 1.54
C LEU A 32 7.32 -3.30 2.53
N SER A 33 8.33 -2.46 2.79
CA SER A 33 9.43 -2.79 3.68
C SER A 33 9.69 -1.69 4.69
N PHE A 34 10.22 -2.08 5.83
CA PHE A 34 10.54 -1.15 6.90
C PHE A 34 11.87 -1.51 7.55
N VAL A 35 12.55 -0.51 8.09
CA VAL A 35 13.89 -0.66 8.67
C VAL A 35 13.81 -0.42 10.17
N THR A 36 14.32 -1.35 10.97
CA THR A 36 14.46 -1.17 12.42
C THR A 36 15.93 -1.03 12.79
N GLY A 37 16.24 -0.12 13.70
CA GLY A 37 17.55 -0.03 14.34
C GLY A 37 17.55 -0.65 15.73
N LYS A 38 18.62 -1.35 16.12
CA LYS A 38 18.85 -1.84 17.49
C LYS A 38 20.26 -1.53 17.96
N ASN A 39 20.39 -1.34 19.27
CA ASN A 39 21.65 -1.04 19.99
C ASN A 39 22.45 0.18 19.48
N GLY A 40 21.91 0.95 18.53
CA GLY A 40 22.54 2.13 17.94
C GLY A 40 23.47 1.84 16.74
N ASP A 41 23.77 0.58 16.46
CA ASP A 41 24.77 0.18 15.46
C ASP A 41 24.26 -0.83 14.41
N THR A 42 23.09 -1.43 14.63
CA THR A 42 22.59 -2.52 13.79
C THR A 42 21.24 -2.14 13.17
N ALA A 43 21.16 -2.19 11.84
CA ALA A 43 19.93 -1.99 11.08
C ALA A 43 19.49 -3.31 10.43
N GLU A 44 18.19 -3.56 10.44
CA GLU A 44 17.57 -4.75 9.85
C GLU A 44 16.36 -4.35 9.00
N VAL A 45 16.22 -4.97 7.83
CA VAL A 45 15.12 -4.72 6.89
C VAL A 45 14.10 -5.83 6.99
N HIS A 46 12.84 -5.45 7.13
CA HIS A 46 11.69 -6.34 7.22
C HIS A 46 10.66 -6.00 6.15
N ARG A 47 9.63 -6.82 6.02
CA ARG A 47 8.53 -6.60 5.05
C ARG A 47 7.22 -7.19 5.55
N PHE A 48 6.15 -6.79 4.89
CA PHE A 48 4.87 -7.52 4.91
C PHE A 48 4.74 -8.33 3.62
N LEU A 49 4.21 -9.54 3.72
CA LEU A 49 4.07 -10.46 2.59
C LEU A 49 2.75 -10.31 1.85
N VAL A 50 1.71 -9.83 2.54
CA VAL A 50 0.35 -9.74 1.97
C VAL A 50 -0.11 -8.29 1.97
N LEU A 51 -0.29 -7.76 0.77
CA LEU A 51 -0.70 -6.39 0.49
C LEU A 51 -1.91 -6.40 -0.45
N HIS A 52 -2.88 -5.56 -0.15
CA HIS A 52 -4.05 -5.33 -1.00
C HIS A 52 -4.17 -3.84 -1.27
N GLY A 53 -4.50 -3.45 -2.49
CA GLY A 53 -4.68 -2.04 -2.78
C GLY A 53 -5.64 -1.79 -3.92
N THR A 54 -6.27 -0.63 -3.87
CA THR A 54 -7.22 -0.15 -4.89
C THR A 54 -7.06 1.33 -5.11
N VAL A 55 -7.23 1.78 -6.36
CA VAL A 55 -7.50 3.18 -6.68
C VAL A 55 -8.75 3.25 -7.53
N ASP A 56 -9.77 3.96 -7.03
CA ASP A 56 -11.02 4.12 -7.76
C ASP A 56 -10.93 5.24 -8.83
N ARG A 57 -11.99 5.37 -9.63
CA ARG A 57 -12.09 6.37 -10.70
C ARG A 57 -12.06 7.82 -10.20
N LYS A 58 -12.35 8.05 -8.92
CA LYS A 58 -12.32 9.36 -8.29
C LYS A 58 -10.95 9.68 -7.68
N GLY A 59 -10.00 8.74 -7.73
CA GLY A 59 -8.68 8.88 -7.15
C GLY A 59 -8.60 8.51 -5.68
N ALA A 60 -9.66 7.92 -5.09
CA ALA A 60 -9.58 7.41 -3.73
C ALA A 60 -8.69 6.16 -3.74
N ALA A 61 -7.52 6.29 -3.10
CA ALA A 61 -6.53 5.24 -2.99
C ALA A 61 -6.57 4.60 -1.61
N GLY A 62 -6.53 3.28 -1.57
CA GLY A 62 -6.46 2.47 -0.36
C GLY A 62 -5.39 1.40 -0.48
N LEU A 63 -4.58 1.25 0.56
CA LEU A 63 -3.68 0.11 0.76
C LEU A 63 -4.06 -0.54 2.10
N ARG A 64 -4.23 -1.85 2.11
CA ARG A 64 -4.42 -2.66 3.32
C ARG A 64 -3.25 -3.63 3.42
N ILE A 65 -2.71 -3.74 4.62
CA ILE A 65 -1.57 -4.58 4.94
C ILE A 65 -2.05 -5.58 6.00
N GLU A 66 -1.90 -6.87 5.73
CA GLU A 66 -2.22 -7.89 6.73
C GLU A 66 -1.06 -7.98 7.72
N MET A 67 -1.31 -7.65 8.98
CA MET A 67 -0.26 -7.57 10.01
C MET A 67 0.34 -8.94 10.35
N ASP A 68 -0.44 -10.01 10.21
CA ASP A 68 0.01 -11.40 10.37
C ASP A 68 1.10 -11.78 9.34
N SER A 69 1.14 -11.07 8.21
CA SER A 69 2.10 -11.32 7.13
C SER A 69 3.49 -10.69 7.36
N VAL A 70 3.80 -10.20 8.57
CA VAL A 70 5.13 -9.65 8.88
C VAL A 70 6.21 -10.73 8.70
N SER A 71 7.30 -10.34 8.02
CA SER A 71 8.46 -11.19 7.82
C SER A 71 9.75 -10.41 8.07
N SER A 72 10.45 -10.84 9.11
CA SER A 72 11.78 -10.39 9.51
C SER A 72 12.88 -11.39 9.14
N GLY A 73 12.50 -12.52 8.53
CA GLY A 73 13.39 -13.65 8.23
C GLY A 73 13.73 -14.54 9.43
N ILE A 74 13.17 -14.26 10.61
CA ILE A 74 13.37 -15.06 11.84
C ILE A 74 11.99 -15.43 12.39
N PRO A 75 11.53 -16.70 12.28
CA PRO A 75 10.17 -17.09 12.62
C PRO A 75 9.72 -16.70 14.04
N LEU A 76 10.59 -16.91 15.04
CA LEU A 76 10.31 -16.54 16.43
C LEU A 76 10.15 -15.02 16.61
N ARG A 77 10.88 -14.21 15.85
CA ARG A 77 10.73 -12.75 15.88
C ARG A 77 9.42 -12.33 15.20
N ASP A 78 9.06 -12.99 14.11
CA ASP A 78 7.80 -12.72 13.40
C ASP A 78 6.60 -13.01 14.32
N GLU A 79 6.64 -14.13 15.05
CA GLU A 79 5.62 -14.48 16.05
C GLU A 79 5.52 -13.43 17.16
N ARG A 80 6.67 -13.01 17.71
CA ARG A 80 6.70 -11.93 18.72
C ARG A 80 6.19 -10.59 18.18
N MET A 81 6.50 -10.24 16.93
CA MET A 81 5.98 -9.01 16.33
C MET A 81 4.46 -9.08 16.16
N ARG A 82 3.91 -10.23 15.80
CA ARG A 82 2.46 -10.40 15.68
C ARG A 82 1.74 -10.32 17.03
N GLU A 83 2.25 -11.01 18.03
CA GLU A 83 1.62 -11.12 19.34
C GLU A 83 1.83 -9.86 20.18
N ASP A 84 3.09 -9.45 20.36
CA ASP A 84 3.49 -8.47 21.37
C ASP A 84 3.57 -7.03 20.82
N LEU A 85 3.75 -6.85 19.51
CA LEU A 85 3.89 -5.52 18.90
C LEU A 85 2.63 -5.07 18.15
N PHE A 86 2.16 -5.87 17.19
CA PHE A 86 1.02 -5.52 16.36
C PHE A 86 -0.32 -5.96 16.96
N GLU A 87 -0.30 -6.87 17.94
CA GLU A 87 -1.48 -7.46 18.57
C GLU A 87 -2.51 -7.91 17.51
N VAL A 88 -2.09 -8.75 16.55
CA VAL A 88 -2.86 -9.05 15.32
C VAL A 88 -4.25 -9.64 15.56
N GLY A 89 -4.46 -10.28 16.72
CA GLY A 89 -5.80 -10.75 17.12
C GLY A 89 -6.81 -9.62 17.37
N ARG A 90 -6.32 -8.40 17.66
CA ARG A 90 -7.11 -7.17 17.84
C ARG A 90 -7.02 -6.25 16.62
N PHE A 91 -5.84 -6.19 16.01
CA PHE A 91 -5.55 -5.30 14.88
C PHE A 91 -4.98 -6.10 13.70
N ALA A 92 -5.86 -6.81 13.00
CA ALA A 92 -5.46 -7.69 11.90
C ALA A 92 -4.85 -6.92 10.71
N GLU A 93 -5.22 -5.65 10.53
CA GLU A 93 -4.82 -4.85 9.38
C GLU A 93 -4.30 -3.47 9.79
N ALA A 94 -3.31 -2.99 9.03
CA ALA A 94 -3.00 -1.58 8.90
C ALA A 94 -3.54 -1.07 7.56
N THR A 95 -3.93 0.21 7.52
CA THR A 95 -4.46 0.82 6.30
C THR A 95 -3.76 2.13 5.97
N VAL A 96 -3.60 2.40 4.68
CA VAL A 96 -3.17 3.70 4.16
C VAL A 96 -4.27 4.21 3.24
N LYS A 97 -4.69 5.46 3.44
CA LYS A 97 -5.70 6.13 2.62
C LYS A 97 -5.17 7.43 2.08
N ALA A 98 -5.45 7.71 0.81
CA ALA A 98 -5.05 8.94 0.15
C ALA A 98 -6.05 9.33 -0.95
N GLN A 99 -5.93 10.57 -1.43
CA GLN A 99 -6.69 11.10 -2.54
C GLN A 99 -5.73 11.57 -3.63
N LEU A 100 -5.78 10.91 -4.79
CA LEU A 100 -4.93 11.21 -5.94
C LEU A 100 -5.64 12.18 -6.90
N ASP A 101 -4.88 13.09 -7.52
CA ASP A 101 -5.28 13.71 -8.79
C ASP A 101 -4.84 12.78 -9.92
N LEU A 102 -5.81 12.08 -10.52
CA LEU A 102 -5.53 11.09 -11.56
C LEU A 102 -5.21 11.71 -12.92
N ARG A 103 -5.52 12.99 -13.14
CA ARG A 103 -5.31 13.65 -14.45
C ARG A 103 -3.85 13.55 -14.92
N PRO A 104 -2.86 14.06 -14.16
CA PRO A 104 -1.47 14.00 -14.60
C PRO A 104 -0.90 12.57 -14.65
N ILE A 105 -1.48 11.61 -13.92
CA ILE A 105 -1.04 10.21 -13.90
C ILE A 105 -1.54 9.48 -15.15
N ASN A 106 -2.79 9.69 -15.53
CA ASN A 106 -3.40 9.05 -16.69
C ASN A 106 -2.81 9.55 -18.02
N ASP A 107 -2.33 10.80 -18.04
CA ASP A 107 -1.74 11.45 -19.21
C ASP A 107 -0.28 11.04 -19.46
N LEU A 108 0.32 10.24 -18.57
CA LEU A 108 1.66 9.71 -18.79
C LEU A 108 1.70 8.84 -20.06
N ALA A 109 2.75 9.02 -20.86
CA ALA A 109 3.12 8.05 -21.89
C ALA A 109 3.74 6.81 -21.23
N ASP A 110 3.72 5.68 -21.93
CA ASP A 110 4.39 4.47 -21.45
C ASP A 110 5.90 4.75 -21.26
N GLY A 111 6.44 4.37 -20.10
CA GLY A 111 7.81 4.68 -19.67
C GLY A 111 8.00 6.08 -19.06
N ALA A 112 7.00 6.98 -19.15
CA ALA A 112 7.08 8.28 -18.51
C ALA A 112 6.79 8.19 -17.00
N GLN A 113 7.35 9.14 -16.25
CA GLN A 113 7.27 9.21 -14.81
C GLN A 113 6.88 10.60 -14.32
N ILE A 114 6.23 10.67 -13.16
CA ILE A 114 5.89 11.91 -12.47
C ILE A 114 6.17 11.79 -10.97
N GLU A 115 6.78 12.82 -10.41
CA GLU A 115 6.91 12.98 -8.97
C GLU A 115 5.62 13.58 -8.40
N LEU A 116 5.13 13.01 -7.30
CA LEU A 116 3.97 13.54 -6.58
C LEU A 116 4.24 13.60 -5.07
N ARG A 117 3.80 14.69 -4.45
CA ARG A 117 3.65 14.79 -3.00
C ARG A 117 2.22 14.43 -2.66
N LEU A 118 2.04 13.34 -1.92
CA LEU A 118 0.74 12.78 -1.61
C LEU A 118 0.45 12.85 -0.11
N PRO A 119 -0.48 13.73 0.32
CA PRO A 119 -1.06 13.65 1.65
C PRO A 119 -1.78 12.30 1.82
N LEU A 120 -1.46 11.61 2.90
CA LEU A 120 -2.05 10.30 3.21
C LEU A 120 -2.26 10.13 4.72
N THR A 121 -3.15 9.23 5.09
CA THR A 121 -3.38 8.82 6.47
C THR A 121 -3.02 7.37 6.63
N VAL A 122 -2.17 7.06 7.60
CA VAL A 122 -1.85 5.70 8.03
C VAL A 122 -2.66 5.41 9.28
N THR A 123 -3.39 4.29 9.28
CA THR A 123 -4.01 3.71 10.47
C THR A 123 -3.30 2.42 10.81
N LEU A 124 -2.72 2.35 12.00
CA LEU A 124 -1.98 1.20 12.51
C LEU A 124 -2.25 1.08 14.01
N HIS A 125 -2.51 -0.15 14.48
CA HIS A 125 -2.73 -0.41 15.90
C HIS A 125 -3.85 0.46 16.52
N GLY A 126 -4.93 0.67 15.75
CA GLY A 126 -6.09 1.47 16.14
C GLY A 126 -5.89 2.98 16.14
N GLN A 127 -4.67 3.47 15.90
CA GLN A 127 -4.35 4.90 15.84
C GLN A 127 -4.18 5.37 14.41
N SER A 128 -4.44 6.65 14.15
CA SER A 128 -4.27 7.25 12.83
C SER A 128 -3.34 8.46 12.87
N HIS A 129 -2.44 8.54 11.91
CA HIS A 129 -1.50 9.66 11.74
C HIS A 129 -1.41 10.06 10.27
N SER A 130 -1.30 11.36 9.99
CA SER A 130 -1.23 11.90 8.63
C SER A 130 0.21 12.22 8.24
N TYR A 131 0.57 11.90 7.00
CA TYR A 131 1.89 12.15 6.44
C TYR A 131 1.77 12.77 5.04
N ASN A 132 2.90 13.29 4.54
CA ASN A 132 3.07 13.61 3.13
C ASN A 132 4.16 12.70 2.56
N ALA A 133 3.80 11.80 1.66
CA ALA A 133 4.77 10.94 0.99
C ALA A 133 5.28 11.58 -0.30
N LEU A 134 6.59 11.47 -0.55
CA LEU A 134 7.18 11.81 -1.83
C LEU A 134 7.27 10.55 -2.69
N LEU A 135 6.52 10.50 -3.78
CA LEU A 135 6.38 9.31 -4.61
C LEU A 135 6.80 9.59 -6.05
N LEU A 136 7.29 8.56 -6.73
CA LEU A 136 7.46 8.53 -8.18
C LEU A 136 6.47 7.53 -8.76
N ALA A 137 5.55 8.02 -9.60
CA ALA A 137 4.64 7.19 -10.36
C ALA A 137 5.15 7.05 -11.79
N THR A 138 5.29 5.82 -12.27
CA THR A 138 5.77 5.48 -13.61
C THR A 138 4.73 4.63 -14.31
N ARG A 139 4.37 5.00 -15.53
CA ARG A 139 3.51 4.16 -16.37
C ARG A 139 4.37 3.09 -17.01
N LEU A 140 4.08 1.82 -16.71
CA LEU A 140 4.84 0.69 -17.26
C LEU A 140 4.34 0.31 -18.64
N ASP A 141 3.02 0.36 -18.83
CA ASP A 141 2.32 0.16 -20.09
C ASP A 141 0.86 0.68 -19.98
N ALA A 142 0.06 0.42 -21.01
CA ALA A 142 -1.35 0.82 -21.11
C ALA A 142 -2.22 0.49 -19.88
N ARG A 143 -1.87 -0.52 -19.09
CA ARG A 143 -2.69 -1.01 -17.97
C ARG A 143 -1.93 -1.14 -16.67
N ARG A 144 -0.67 -0.72 -16.59
CA ARG A 144 0.14 -0.93 -15.39
C ARG A 144 0.89 0.32 -14.98
N PHE A 145 0.87 0.59 -13.68
CA PHE A 145 1.65 1.65 -13.05
C PHE A 145 2.52 1.09 -11.94
N GLN A 146 3.71 1.64 -11.81
CA GLN A 146 4.56 1.49 -10.65
C GLN A 146 4.50 2.77 -9.82
N VAL A 147 4.40 2.64 -8.51
CA VAL A 147 4.53 3.74 -7.55
C VAL A 147 5.62 3.36 -6.55
N VAL A 148 6.63 4.21 -6.41
CA VAL A 148 7.70 4.01 -5.42
C VAL A 148 7.79 5.21 -4.48
N THR A 149 8.21 4.96 -3.25
CA THR A 149 8.66 6.02 -2.34
C THR A 149 10.02 6.55 -2.81
N LEU A 150 10.11 7.84 -3.16
CA LEU A 150 11.39 8.49 -3.46
C LEU A 150 12.21 8.74 -2.20
N GLU A 151 11.51 9.03 -1.10
CA GLU A 151 12.06 9.14 0.25
C GLU A 151 11.27 8.20 1.17
N PRO A 152 11.91 7.53 2.15
CA PRO A 152 11.19 6.69 3.10
C PRO A 152 10.21 7.54 3.91
N LEU A 153 9.01 7.00 4.12
CA LEU A 153 8.08 7.56 5.08
C LEU A 153 8.57 7.21 6.49
N ILE A 154 8.88 8.22 7.30
CA ILE A 154 9.40 8.02 8.65
C ILE A 154 8.23 7.93 9.63
N LEU A 155 7.98 6.72 10.15
CA LEU A 155 6.98 6.49 11.18
C LEU A 155 7.63 6.53 12.57
N HIS A 156 6.87 6.96 13.56
CA HIS A 156 7.28 6.83 14.95
C HIS A 156 6.33 5.91 15.72
N ALA A 157 6.91 4.99 16.49
CA ALA A 157 6.15 4.01 17.28
C ALA A 157 5.17 4.68 18.28
N HIS A 158 5.46 5.89 18.75
CA HIS A 158 4.61 6.61 19.69
C HIS A 158 3.28 7.05 19.06
N ASP A 159 3.26 7.41 17.77
CA ASP A 159 2.05 7.82 17.05
C ASP A 159 1.00 6.70 16.98
N PHE A 160 1.44 5.45 17.11
CA PHE A 160 0.60 4.26 16.97
C PHE A 160 0.47 3.46 18.27
N GLY A 161 0.94 4.00 19.40
CA GLY A 161 0.88 3.30 20.68
C GLY A 161 1.71 2.00 20.72
N LEU A 162 2.76 1.90 19.90
CA LEU A 162 3.59 0.69 19.76
C LEU A 162 4.77 0.65 20.73
N LEU A 163 5.04 1.72 21.50
CA LEU A 163 6.15 1.77 22.45
C LEU A 163 6.15 0.62 23.48
N PRO A 164 5.00 0.23 24.09
CA PRO A 164 4.98 -0.89 25.03
C PRO A 164 5.39 -2.21 24.37
N GLY A 165 4.87 -2.49 23.16
CA GLY A 165 5.23 -3.68 22.41
C GLY A 165 6.71 -3.71 22.02
N LEU A 166 7.24 -2.57 21.56
CA LEU A 166 8.68 -2.41 21.28
C LEU A 166 9.53 -2.75 22.51
N GLU A 167 9.10 -2.32 23.69
CA GLU A 167 9.82 -2.58 24.94
C GLU A 167 9.74 -4.05 25.38
N THR A 168 8.62 -4.72 25.13
CA THR A 168 8.49 -6.18 25.28
C THR A 168 9.48 -6.92 24.38
N LEU A 169 9.54 -6.57 23.09
CA LEU A 169 10.49 -7.17 22.15
C LEU A 169 11.95 -6.94 22.57
N ARG A 170 12.28 -5.72 23.03
CA ARG A 170 13.63 -5.37 23.50
C ARG A 170 14.05 -6.27 24.67
N LYS A 171 13.18 -6.44 25.66
CA LYS A 171 13.43 -7.29 26.83
C LYS A 171 13.57 -8.75 26.44
N PHE A 172 12.67 -9.26 25.60
CA PHE A 172 12.69 -10.63 25.11
C PHE A 172 14.02 -10.96 24.40
N ALA A 173 14.46 -10.07 23.52
CA ALA A 173 15.71 -10.22 22.76
C ALA A 173 16.96 -9.78 23.54
N LYS A 174 16.82 -9.36 24.81
CA LYS A 174 17.92 -8.86 25.67
C LYS A 174 18.74 -7.74 25.01
N LEU A 175 18.07 -6.87 24.25
CA LEU A 175 18.71 -5.75 23.54
C LEU A 175 18.88 -4.54 24.48
N LYS A 176 19.91 -3.72 24.23
CA LYS A 176 20.10 -2.45 24.94
C LYS A 176 19.04 -1.43 24.53
N SER A 177 18.73 -1.37 23.24
CA SER A 177 17.74 -0.44 22.68
C SER A 177 17.16 -0.95 21.36
N ILE A 178 15.94 -0.50 21.05
CA ILE A 178 15.31 -0.55 19.73
C ILE A 178 14.91 0.89 19.38
N ASN A 179 15.23 1.34 18.17
CA ASN A 179 14.89 2.69 17.72
C ASN A 179 13.36 2.79 17.49
N PRO A 180 12.66 3.75 18.11
CA PRO A 180 11.23 3.94 17.90
C PRO A 180 10.89 4.60 16.55
N THR A 181 11.89 5.10 15.82
CA THR A 181 11.73 5.73 14.51
C THR A 181 12.04 4.71 13.42
N VAL A 182 11.08 4.51 12.51
CA VAL A 182 11.07 3.41 11.53
C VAL A 182 10.88 3.99 10.12
N PRO A 183 11.91 3.97 9.26
CA PRO A 183 11.76 4.27 7.84
C PRO A 183 10.96 3.18 7.14
N VAL A 184 9.97 3.57 6.33
CA VAL A 184 9.12 2.69 5.53
C VAL A 184 9.25 3.04 4.05
N ASN A 185 9.48 2.03 3.22
CA ASN A 185 9.60 2.16 1.76
C ASN A 185 8.60 1.24 1.07
N ALA A 186 8.10 1.68 -0.08
CA ALA A 186 7.17 0.93 -0.90
C ALA A 186 7.60 0.90 -2.36
N VAL A 187 7.39 -0.25 -3.00
CA VAL A 187 7.36 -0.43 -4.45
C VAL A 187 6.04 -1.12 -4.75
N LEU A 188 5.11 -0.41 -5.37
CA LEU A 188 3.74 -0.86 -5.55
C LEU A 188 3.42 -0.93 -7.03
N ILE A 189 2.89 -2.06 -7.49
CA ILE A 189 2.45 -2.26 -8.86
C ILE A 189 0.93 -2.30 -8.88
N PHE A 190 0.32 -1.48 -9.71
CA PHE A 190 -1.14 -1.43 -9.90
C PHE A 190 -1.50 -1.79 -11.33
N ASN A 191 -2.52 -2.63 -11.47
CA ASN A 191 -3.08 -3.06 -12.74
C ASN A 191 -4.50 -2.52 -12.91
N ALA A 192 -4.80 -1.93 -14.05
CA ALA A 192 -6.16 -1.62 -14.48
C ALA A 192 -6.89 -2.93 -14.80
N ARG A 193 -7.95 -3.24 -14.03
CA ARG A 193 -8.85 -4.37 -14.27
C ARG A 193 -10.25 -3.91 -14.59
#